data_AF-A0A401FTX9-F1
#
_entry.id   AF-A0A401FTX9-F1
#
_cell.length_a   1.000
_cell.length_b   1.000
_cell.length_c   1.000
_cell.angle_alpha   90.00
_cell.angle_beta   90.00
_cell.angle_gamma   90.00
#
_symmetry.space_group_name_H-M   'P 1'
#
loop_
_entity.id
_entity.type
_entity.pdbx_description
1 polymer ?
#
loop_
_entity_poly.entity_id
_entity_poly.type
_entity_poly.pdbx_seq_one_letter_code
_entity_poly.pdbx_strand_id
1 'polypeptide(L)'
;MKKLAVVSFVLVLGLCLATSGLCANKEAIKKQVDDIVIAINSGKTAEDFANAANNDPYVFIMEKNGNLKIHPSLANQSLREKAEPVYNEVAKGTPEGLWVNYTWKEKMKHTYVRKTANGLIVGSGYSE
;
A
#
# COMPACT_ATOMS: atom_id res chain seq x y z
N MET A 1 25.10 21.11 38.64
CA MET A 1 24.05 21.47 37.65
C MET A 1 24.46 21.36 36.17
N LYS A 2 25.74 21.17 35.80
CA LYS A 2 26.16 21.06 34.38
C LYS A 2 26.03 19.66 33.76
N LYS A 3 25.89 18.61 34.58
CA LYS A 3 25.74 17.22 34.10
C LYS A 3 24.29 16.80 33.80
N LEU A 4 23.29 17.54 34.28
CA LEU A 4 21.88 17.26 33.95
C LEU A 4 21.48 17.74 32.54
N ALA A 5 22.09 18.82 32.04
CA ALA A 5 21.77 19.38 30.73
C ALA A 5 22.22 18.48 29.56
N VAL A 6 23.34 17.75 29.72
CA VAL A 6 23.91 16.91 28.66
C VAL A 6 23.11 15.62 28.45
N VAL A 7 22.47 15.09 29.51
CA VAL A 7 21.67 13.85 29.42
C VAL A 7 20.33 14.08 28.70
N SER A 8 19.77 15.29 28.78
CA SER A 8 18.51 15.61 28.08
C SER A 8 18.67 15.74 26.56
N PHE A 9 19.85 16.08 26.04
CA PHE A 9 20.05 16.25 24.60
C PHE A 9 20.20 14.91 23.85
N VAL A 10 20.72 13.88 24.52
CA VAL A 10 20.86 12.52 23.94
C VAL A 10 19.49 11.83 23.80
N LEU A 11 18.54 12.12 24.69
CA LEU A 11 17.20 11.51 24.64
C LEU A 11 16.35 12.05 23.48
N VAL A 12 16.54 13.32 23.09
CA VAL A 12 15.77 13.97 22.01
C VAL A 12 16.28 13.56 20.62
N LEU A 13 17.60 13.29 20.46
CA LEU A 13 18.14 12.77 19.19
C LEU A 13 17.82 11.29 18.94
N GLY A 14 17.57 10.50 19.98
CA GLY A 14 17.19 9.08 19.83
C GLY A 14 15.78 8.86 19.27
N LEU A 15 14.83 9.76 19.54
CA LEU A 15 13.45 9.63 19.05
C LEU A 15 13.26 9.98 17.56
N CYS A 16 14.15 10.77 16.95
CA CYS A 16 14.05 11.14 15.54
C CYS A 16 14.45 10.02 14.55
N LEU A 17 15.04 8.92 15.04
CA LEU A 17 15.46 7.79 14.20
C LEU A 17 14.34 6.78 13.96
N ALA A 18 13.27 6.77 14.77
CA ALA A 18 12.15 5.86 14.58
C ALA A 18 11.22 6.28 13.43
N THR A 19 11.17 7.58 13.10
CA THR A 19 10.31 8.11 12.04
C THR A 19 10.87 7.91 10.64
N SER A 20 12.20 7.76 10.48
CA SER A 20 12.84 7.62 9.16
C SER A 20 12.52 6.27 8.51
N GLY A 21 12.47 5.18 9.29
CA GLY A 21 12.13 3.85 8.79
C GLY A 21 10.69 3.73 8.28
N LEU A 22 9.74 4.39 8.95
CA LEU A 22 8.33 4.39 8.54
C LEU A 22 8.11 5.21 7.26
N CYS A 23 8.82 6.33 7.11
CA CYS A 23 8.74 7.18 5.92
C CYS A 23 9.34 6.48 4.69
N ALA A 24 10.50 5.84 4.84
CA ALA A 24 11.15 5.08 3.77
C ALA A 24 10.26 3.93 3.25
N ASN A 25 9.51 3.28 4.15
CA ASN A 25 8.58 2.22 3.75
C ASN A 25 7.40 2.77 2.92
N LYS A 26 6.83 3.92 3.30
CA LYS A 26 5.73 4.55 2.54
C LYS A 26 6.16 4.98 1.14
N GLU A 27 7.35 5.55 0.99
CA GLU A 27 7.87 5.96 -0.32
C GLU A 27 8.14 4.77 -1.23
N ALA A 28 8.73 3.69 -0.70
CA ALA A 28 8.96 2.46 -1.46
C ALA A 28 7.63 1.82 -1.93
N ILE A 29 6.63 1.75 -1.05
CA ILE A 29 5.28 1.27 -1.40
C ILE A 29 4.66 2.13 -2.49
N LYS A 30 4.72 3.46 -2.34
CA LYS A 30 4.17 4.39 -3.32
C LYS A 30 4.83 4.20 -4.68
N LYS A 31 6.17 4.13 -4.70
CA LYS A 31 6.95 3.93 -5.91
C LYS A 31 6.58 2.62 -6.61
N GLN A 32 6.49 1.52 -5.86
CA GLN A 32 6.08 0.22 -6.40
C GLN A 32 4.72 0.28 -7.10
N VAL A 33 3.72 0.89 -6.46
CA VAL A 33 2.39 1.05 -7.05
C VAL A 33 2.43 1.97 -8.27
N ASP A 34 3.15 3.10 -8.19
CA ASP A 34 3.27 4.05 -9.28
C ASP A 34 3.94 3.44 -10.52
N ASP A 35 5.03 2.72 -10.34
CA ASP A 35 5.77 2.06 -11.43
C ASP A 35 4.85 1.06 -12.16
N ILE A 36 4.07 0.28 -11.41
CA ILE A 36 3.11 -0.68 -11.97
C ILE A 36 2.00 0.04 -12.74
N VAL A 37 1.43 1.10 -12.17
CA VAL A 37 0.38 1.88 -12.84
C VAL A 37 0.91 2.52 -14.13
N ILE A 38 2.12 3.09 -14.11
CA ILE A 38 2.76 3.68 -15.29
C ILE A 38 2.98 2.61 -16.37
N ALA A 39 3.46 1.43 -15.97
CA ALA A 39 3.72 0.35 -16.90
C ALA A 39 2.42 -0.20 -17.52
N ILE A 40 1.34 -0.35 -16.74
CA ILE A 40 0.02 -0.74 -17.26
C ILE A 40 -0.52 0.33 -18.22
N ASN A 41 -0.42 1.60 -17.84
CA ASN A 41 -0.82 2.71 -18.72
C ASN A 41 0.01 2.77 -20.01
N SER A 42 1.22 2.21 -20.00
CA SER A 42 2.11 2.10 -21.16
C SER A 42 1.93 0.79 -21.95
N GLY A 43 0.91 -0.02 -21.63
CA GLY A 43 0.53 -1.20 -22.41
C GLY A 43 0.83 -2.56 -21.76
N LYS A 44 1.36 -2.59 -20.52
CA LYS A 44 1.45 -3.85 -19.76
C LYS A 44 0.07 -4.30 -19.26
N THR A 45 -0.06 -5.59 -19.03
CA THR A 45 -1.25 -6.23 -18.46
C THR A 45 -1.11 -6.40 -16.93
N ALA A 46 -2.19 -6.74 -16.24
CA ALA A 46 -2.12 -7.03 -14.80
C ALA A 46 -1.30 -8.30 -14.53
N GLU A 47 -1.40 -9.27 -15.44
CA GLU A 47 -0.77 -10.59 -15.39
C GLU A 47 0.76 -10.50 -15.47
N ASP A 48 1.29 -9.48 -16.16
CA ASP A 48 2.74 -9.17 -16.18
C ASP A 48 3.31 -8.89 -14.77
N PHE A 49 2.45 -8.61 -13.78
CA PHE A 49 2.81 -8.32 -12.40
C PHE A 49 2.36 -9.41 -11.42
N ALA A 50 2.06 -10.63 -11.88
CA ALA A 50 1.62 -11.73 -11.02
C ALA A 50 2.59 -11.99 -9.85
N ASN A 51 3.90 -11.90 -10.10
CA ASN A 51 4.93 -12.09 -9.06
C ASN A 51 4.91 -11.01 -7.97
N ALA A 52 4.34 -9.82 -8.24
CA ALA A 52 4.25 -8.75 -7.24
C ALA A 52 3.30 -9.09 -6.08
N ALA A 53 2.46 -10.11 -6.23
CA ALA A 53 1.70 -10.70 -5.12
C ALA A 53 2.60 -11.32 -4.02
N ASN A 54 3.87 -11.61 -4.33
CA ASN A 54 4.82 -12.20 -3.39
C ASN A 54 5.79 -11.17 -2.80
N ASN A 55 5.68 -9.89 -3.16
CA ASN A 55 6.52 -8.83 -2.59
C ASN A 55 6.19 -8.63 -1.10
N ASP A 56 7.10 -7.95 -0.38
CA ASP A 56 6.86 -7.47 0.98
C ASP A 56 7.03 -5.94 1.05
N PRO A 57 5.94 -5.16 1.18
CA PRO A 57 4.56 -5.61 1.18
C PRO A 57 4.04 -5.99 -0.21
N TYR A 58 3.10 -6.93 -0.26
CA TYR A 58 2.55 -7.44 -1.51
C TYR A 58 1.77 -6.39 -2.30
N VAL A 59 1.67 -6.59 -3.61
CA VAL A 59 0.80 -5.83 -4.51
C VAL A 59 -0.48 -6.60 -4.78
N PHE A 60 -1.59 -5.89 -4.84
CA PHE A 60 -2.80 -6.39 -5.47
C PHE A 60 -3.18 -5.54 -6.68
N ILE A 61 -3.84 -6.17 -7.65
CA ILE A 61 -4.45 -5.52 -8.81
C ILE A 61 -5.89 -6.01 -8.91
N MET A 62 -6.83 -5.07 -8.94
CA MET A 62 -8.26 -5.34 -8.88
C MET A 62 -8.99 -4.64 -10.02
N GLU A 63 -9.94 -5.33 -10.62
CA GLU A 63 -10.91 -4.74 -11.54
C GLU A 63 -11.89 -3.83 -10.76
N LYS A 64 -12.49 -2.86 -11.43
CA LYS A 64 -13.42 -1.89 -10.82
C LYS A 64 -14.61 -2.56 -10.10
N ASN A 65 -15.05 -3.71 -10.59
CA ASN A 65 -16.15 -4.50 -10.00
C ASN A 65 -15.75 -5.23 -8.69
N GLY A 66 -14.48 -5.21 -8.30
CA GLY A 66 -13.97 -5.86 -7.10
C GLY A 66 -13.26 -7.18 -7.34
N ASN A 67 -13.19 -7.67 -8.58
CA ASN A 67 -12.49 -8.92 -8.90
C ASN A 67 -10.97 -8.73 -8.85
N LEU A 68 -10.29 -9.49 -8.00
CA LEU A 68 -8.83 -9.42 -7.83
C LEU A 68 -8.14 -10.24 -8.92
N LYS A 69 -7.34 -9.59 -9.78
CA LYS A 69 -6.49 -10.27 -10.76
C LYS A 69 -5.22 -10.77 -10.10
N ILE A 70 -4.59 -9.91 -9.32
CA ILE A 70 -3.37 -10.21 -8.58
C ILE A 70 -3.67 -10.04 -7.10
N HIS A 71 -3.46 -11.10 -6.31
CA HIS A 71 -3.51 -11.09 -4.85
C HIS A 71 -2.88 -12.38 -4.31
N PRO A 72 -2.15 -12.38 -3.18
CA PRO A 72 -1.48 -13.58 -2.64
C PRO A 72 -2.40 -14.79 -2.44
N SER A 73 -3.66 -14.56 -2.04
CA SER A 73 -4.59 -15.64 -1.67
C SER A 73 -6.01 -15.50 -2.22
N LEU A 74 -6.31 -14.42 -2.95
CA LEU A 74 -7.68 -14.06 -3.38
C LEU A 74 -7.75 -13.79 -4.88
N ALA A 75 -6.75 -14.24 -5.65
CA ALA A 75 -6.79 -14.11 -7.11
C ALA A 75 -8.06 -14.78 -7.68
N ASN A 76 -8.69 -14.13 -8.64
CA ASN A 76 -9.97 -14.45 -9.27
C ASN A 76 -11.18 -14.49 -8.31
N GLN A 77 -11.09 -13.81 -7.15
CA GLN A 77 -12.20 -13.65 -6.22
C GLN A 77 -12.64 -12.19 -6.13
N SER A 78 -13.94 -11.99 -5.87
CA SER A 78 -14.51 -10.66 -5.63
C SER A 78 -14.20 -10.19 -4.21
N LEU A 79 -13.33 -9.19 -4.06
CA LEU A 79 -13.10 -8.52 -2.78
C LEU A 79 -14.37 -7.84 -2.28
N ARG A 80 -15.21 -7.34 -3.20
CA ARG A 80 -16.50 -6.73 -2.86
C ARG A 80 -17.41 -7.72 -2.12
N GLU A 81 -17.46 -8.97 -2.56
CA GLU A 81 -18.28 -10.01 -1.91
C GLU A 81 -17.62 -10.57 -0.65
N LYS A 82 -16.30 -10.72 -0.66
CA LYS A 82 -15.55 -11.33 0.46
C LYS A 82 -15.34 -10.37 1.63
N ALA A 83 -15.21 -9.07 1.35
CA ALA A 83 -14.87 -8.04 2.31
C ALA A 83 -15.29 -6.64 1.81
N GLU A 84 -16.61 -6.41 1.70
CA GLU A 84 -17.16 -5.14 1.21
C GLU A 84 -16.57 -3.90 1.89
N PRO A 85 -16.37 -3.83 3.22
CA PRO A 85 -15.76 -2.66 3.85
C PRO A 85 -14.36 -2.37 3.31
N VAL A 86 -13.57 -3.40 3.04
CA VAL A 86 -12.20 -3.27 2.51
C VAL A 86 -12.25 -2.82 1.04
N TYR A 87 -13.15 -3.41 0.25
CA TYR A 87 -13.41 -2.97 -1.12
C TYR A 87 -13.78 -1.49 -1.17
N ASN A 88 -14.69 -1.05 -0.31
CA ASN A 88 -15.16 0.34 -0.26
C ASN A 88 -14.02 1.32 0.01
N GLU A 89 -13.04 0.93 0.84
CA GLU A 89 -11.85 1.75 1.07
C GLU A 89 -10.91 1.76 -0.13
N VAL A 90 -10.49 0.60 -0.65
CA VAL A 90 -9.51 0.56 -1.76
C VAL A 90 -10.09 1.08 -3.08
N ALA A 91 -11.40 1.01 -3.28
CA ALA A 91 -12.08 1.56 -4.46
C ALA A 91 -12.05 3.09 -4.54
N LYS A 92 -11.76 3.78 -3.42
CA LYS A 92 -11.57 5.25 -3.37
C LYS A 92 -10.31 5.72 -4.07
N GLY A 93 -9.39 4.83 -4.44
CA GLY A 93 -8.16 5.20 -5.14
C GLY A 93 -8.42 6.10 -6.35
N THR A 94 -7.50 7.03 -6.61
CA THR A 94 -7.61 8.03 -7.69
C THR A 94 -6.47 7.81 -8.70
N PRO A 95 -6.51 8.45 -9.89
CA PRO A 95 -5.38 8.45 -10.82
C PRO A 95 -4.09 9.04 -10.24
N GLU A 96 -4.16 9.91 -9.24
CA GLU A 96 -3.03 10.49 -8.49
C GLU A 96 -2.58 9.60 -7.32
N GLY A 97 -3.46 8.69 -6.93
CA GLY A 97 -3.33 7.77 -5.81
C GLY A 97 -3.64 8.40 -4.45
N LEU A 98 -3.99 7.54 -3.50
CA LEU A 98 -4.45 7.92 -2.16
C LEU A 98 -3.99 6.87 -1.15
N TRP A 99 -3.69 7.31 0.08
CA TRP A 99 -3.54 6.39 1.21
C TRP A 99 -4.90 6.14 1.87
N VAL A 100 -5.25 4.86 2.01
CA VAL A 100 -6.48 4.42 2.67
C VAL A 100 -6.16 3.50 3.85
N ASN A 101 -7.04 3.50 4.84
CA ASN A 101 -6.90 2.70 6.05
C ASN A 101 -8.12 1.80 6.21
N TYR A 102 -7.87 0.53 6.57
CA TYR A 102 -8.94 -0.43 6.84
C TYR A 102 -8.42 -1.55 7.73
N THR A 103 -9.33 -2.21 8.44
CA THR A 103 -8.99 -3.42 9.19
C THR A 103 -8.93 -4.61 8.24
N TRP A 104 -7.82 -5.35 8.26
CA TRP A 104 -7.63 -6.59 7.52
C TRP A 104 -7.09 -7.66 8.47
N LYS A 105 -7.81 -8.78 8.61
CA LYS A 105 -7.46 -9.85 9.56
C LYS A 105 -7.11 -9.30 10.95
N GLU A 106 -8.00 -8.48 11.51
CA GLU A 106 -7.88 -7.87 12.84
C GLU A 106 -6.79 -6.79 13.00
N LYS A 107 -5.96 -6.56 11.98
CA LYS A 107 -4.91 -5.53 12.01
C LYS A 107 -5.30 -4.29 11.23
N MET A 108 -4.89 -3.11 11.69
CA MET A 108 -4.99 -1.89 10.91
C MET A 108 -4.01 -1.97 9.73
N LYS A 109 -4.49 -1.75 8.52
CA LYS A 109 -3.68 -1.76 7.31
C LYS A 109 -3.69 -0.39 6.65
N HIS A 110 -2.50 0.08 6.26
CA HIS A 110 -2.29 1.33 5.54
C HIS A 110 -1.87 1.01 4.11
N THR A 111 -2.73 1.35 3.15
CA THR A 111 -2.52 0.97 1.74
C THR A 111 -2.48 2.21 0.87
N TYR A 112 -1.45 2.33 0.05
CA TYR A 112 -1.46 3.27 -1.06
C TYR A 112 -2.17 2.60 -2.24
N VAL A 113 -3.20 3.26 -2.76
CA VAL A 113 -4.02 2.77 -3.87
C VAL A 113 -4.05 3.79 -4.99
N ARG A 114 -3.93 3.35 -6.24
CA ARG A 114 -3.95 4.20 -7.43
C ARG A 114 -4.69 3.53 -8.56
N LYS A 115 -5.38 4.34 -9.38
CA LYS A 115 -6.09 3.87 -10.57
C LYS A 115 -5.25 4.01 -11.83
N THR A 116 -5.31 2.99 -12.68
CA THR A 116 -4.80 3.03 -14.05
C THR A 116 -5.79 3.77 -14.96
N ALA A 117 -5.35 4.14 -16.16
CA ALA A 117 -6.18 4.81 -17.17
C ALA A 117 -7.36 3.94 -17.64
N ASN A 118 -7.20 2.61 -17.65
CA ASN A 118 -8.26 1.64 -17.95
C ASN A 118 -9.11 1.25 -16.72
N GLY A 119 -8.89 1.88 -15.56
CA GLY A 119 -9.75 1.75 -14.38
C GLY A 119 -9.45 0.55 -13.47
N LEU A 120 -8.31 -0.13 -13.64
CA LEU A 120 -7.81 -1.08 -12.64
C LEU A 120 -7.36 -0.31 -11.39
N ILE A 121 -7.51 -0.94 -10.23
CA ILE A 121 -7.07 -0.44 -8.94
C ILE A 121 -5.84 -1.24 -8.54
N VAL A 122 -4.70 -0.56 -8.41
CA VAL A 122 -3.44 -1.15 -7.95
C VAL A 122 -3.18 -0.66 -6.53
N GLY A 123 -2.78 -1.56 -5.64
CA GLY A 123 -2.47 -1.16 -4.27
C GLY A 123 -1.45 -2.04 -3.57
N SER A 124 -0.79 -1.46 -2.58
CA SER A 124 0.16 -2.14 -1.69
C SER A 124 0.21 -1.40 -0.35
N GLY A 125 0.53 -2.12 0.72
CA GLY A 125 0.42 -1.56 2.06
C GLY A 125 0.91 -2.47 3.18
N TYR A 126 1.30 -1.86 4.29
CA TYR A 126 1.76 -2.54 5.51
C TYR A 126 0.66 -2.57 6.57
N SER A 127 0.76 -3.49 7.52
CA SER A 127 -0.14 -3.57 8.69
C SER A 127 0.60 -3.15 9.96
N GLU A 128 -0.15 -2.66 10.94
CA GLU A 128 0.32 -2.45 12.33
C GLU A 128 0.47 -3.77 13.11
#